data_AF-A0A0B2RRW1-F1
#
_entry.id   AF-A0A0B2RRW1-F1
#
_cell.length_a   1.000
_cell.length_b   1.000
_cell.length_c   1.000
_cell.angle_alpha   90.00
_cell.angle_beta   90.00
_cell.angle_gamma   90.00
#
_symmetry.space_group_name_H-M   'P 1'
#
loop_
_entity.id
_entity.type
_entity.pdbx_description
1 polymer ?
#
loop_
_entity_poly.entity_id
_entity_poly.type
_entity_poly.pdbx_seq_one_letter_code
_entity_poly.pdbx_strand_id
1 'polypeptide(L)' 'MCLSSRKMFPGFSSCLSYSTSPDPTRCILPARAVIVSIDRIKGPFNPANIVYLQKGVTWEKFKTNVFSN' A
#
# COMPACT_ATOMS: atom_id res chain seq x y z
N MET A 1 -18.75 -13.59 -8.63
CA MET A 1 -19.76 -12.52 -8.53
C MET A 1 -20.01 -12.25 -7.06
N CYS A 2 -19.68 -11.06 -6.57
CA CYS A 2 -20.29 -10.51 -5.36
C CYS A 2 -20.25 -8.99 -5.53
N LEU A 3 -21.40 -8.43 -5.89
CA LEU A 3 -21.66 -7.00 -5.82
C LEU A 3 -21.55 -6.57 -4.36
N SER A 4 -20.90 -5.44 -4.11
CA SER A 4 -21.53 -4.19 -3.66
C SER A 4 -20.57 -3.37 -2.80
N SER A 5 -20.46 -2.09 -3.17
CA SER A 5 -19.99 -0.97 -2.33
C SER A 5 -18.52 -0.98 -1.89
N ARG A 6 -17.59 -0.94 -2.87
CA ARG A 6 -16.20 -0.51 -2.62
C ARG A 6 -16.19 1.00 -2.32
N LYS A 7 -16.34 1.38 -1.06
CA LYS A 7 -15.90 2.70 -0.59
C LYS A 7 -14.38 2.68 -0.55
N MET A 8 -13.77 2.91 -1.71
CA MET A 8 -12.34 3.18 -1.80
C MET A 8 -12.12 4.57 -1.21
N PHE A 9 -11.53 4.66 -0.03
CA PHE A 9 -11.03 5.95 0.45
C PHE A 9 -9.95 6.42 -0.54
N PRO A 10 -10.04 7.66 -1.04
CA PRO A 10 -9.10 8.17 -2.03
C PRO A 10 -7.73 8.29 -1.35
N GLY A 11 -6.84 7.32 -1.60
CA GLY A 11 -5.46 7.39 -1.09
C GLY A 11 -4.77 6.07 -0.79
N PHE A 12 -5.49 4.94 -0.66
CA PHE A 12 -4.87 3.64 -0.36
C PHE A 12 -5.43 2.53 -1.26
N SER A 13 -4.64 2.11 -2.25
CA SER A 13 -4.86 0.83 -2.93
C SER A 13 -3.99 -0.22 -2.27
N SER A 14 -4.60 -1.16 -1.56
CA SER A 14 -3.91 -2.36 -1.08
C SER A 14 -4.31 -3.55 -1.94
N CYS A 15 -3.34 -4.19 -2.60
CA CYS A 15 -3.53 -5.49 -3.23
C CYS A 15 -3.47 -6.58 -2.15
N LEU A 16 -4.32 -6.48 -1.13
CA LEU A 16 -4.40 -7.49 -0.08
C LEU A 16 -5.10 -8.74 -0.62
N SER A 17 -4.47 -9.89 -0.48
CA SER A 17 -5.06 -11.18 -0.85
C SER A 17 -6.16 -11.64 0.12
N TYR A 18 -6.46 -10.86 1.16
CA TYR A 18 -7.41 -11.21 2.23
C TYR A 18 -8.51 -10.16 2.38
N SER A 19 -9.67 -10.58 2.88
CA SER A 19 -10.80 -9.68 3.13
C SER A 19 -10.42 -8.58 4.12
N THR A 20 -10.55 -7.33 3.69
CA THR A 20 -10.34 -6.15 4.54
C THR A 20 -11.55 -5.91 5.42
N SER A 21 -11.33 -5.58 6.69
CA SER A 21 -12.41 -5.12 7.57
C SER A 21 -13.05 -3.85 6.99
N PRO A 22 -14.39 -3.72 7.00
CA PRO A 22 -15.06 -2.50 6.55
C PRO A 22 -14.93 -1.35 7.56
N ASP A 23 -14.45 -1.62 8.78
CA ASP A 23 -14.21 -0.62 9.82
C ASP A 23 -12.92 0.17 9.53
N PRO A 24 -13.02 1.48 9.24
CA PRO A 24 -11.86 2.31 8.90
C PRO A 24 -10.94 2.58 10.09
N THR A 25 -11.37 2.30 11.32
CA THR A 25 -10.53 2.44 12.53
C THR A 25 -9.59 1.27 12.72
N ARG A 26 -9.81 0.17 11.99
CA ARG A 26 -9.05 -1.05 12.11
C ARG A 26 -7.91 -1.08 11.09
N CYS A 27 -6.69 -1.27 11.58
CA CYS A 27 -5.52 -1.49 10.72
C CYS A 27 -5.75 -2.69 9.80
N ILE A 28 -5.52 -2.47 8.50
CA ILE A 28 -5.60 -3.51 7.46
C ILE A 28 -4.44 -4.50 7.58
N LEU A 29 -3.29 -4.03 8.09
CA LEU A 29 -2.13 -4.89 8.35
C LEU A 29 -2.26 -5.55 9.74
N PRO A 30 -2.08 -6.87 9.84
CA PRO A 30 -2.05 -7.55 11.14
C PRO A 30 -0.81 -7.12 11.93
N ALA A 31 -0.88 -7.17 13.26
CA ALA A 31 0.23 -6.78 14.14
C ALA A 31 1.53 -7.59 13.91
N ARG A 32 1.40 -8.81 13.36
CA ARG A 32 2.53 -9.69 12.99
C ARG A 32 3.05 -9.47 11.57
N ALA A 33 2.56 -8.47 10.84
CA ALA A 33 3.00 -8.22 9.48
C ALA A 33 4.46 -7.77 9.47
N VAL A 34 5.26 -8.35 8.56
CA VAL A 34 6.65 -7.95 8.33
C VAL A 34 6.73 -7.25 6.99
N ILE A 35 7.31 -6.04 6.97
CA ILE A 35 7.56 -5.29 5.74
C ILE A 35 8.79 -5.90 5.06
N VAL A 36 8.60 -6.57 3.94
CA VAL A 36 9.69 -7.20 3.17
C VAL A 36 10.36 -6.18 2.24
N SER A 37 9.55 -5.42 1.51
CA SER A 37 10.02 -4.46 0.51
C SER A 37 9.01 -3.35 0.30
N ILE A 38 9.50 -2.19 -0.11
CA ILE A 38 8.70 -1.01 -0.45
C ILE A 38 9.03 -0.60 -1.88
N ASP A 39 7.96 -0.41 -2.65
CA ASP A 39 8.04 0.15 -4.00
C ASP A 39 7.46 1.56 -3.97
N ARG A 40 8.15 2.51 -4.60
CA ARG A 40 7.68 3.88 -4.80
C ARG A 40 7.22 4.01 -6.24
N ILE A 41 5.99 4.49 -6.43
CA ILE A 41 5.39 4.67 -7.75
C ILE A 41 5.03 6.14 -7.96
N LYS A 42 5.05 6.58 -9.22
CA LYS A 42 4.67 7.93 -9.58
C LYS A 42 3.15 8.08 -9.38
N GLY A 43 2.76 9.09 -8.62
CA GLY A 43 1.36 9.50 -8.49
C GLY A 43 0.91 10.37 -9.67
N PRO A 44 -0.38 10.37 -10.03
CA PRO A 44 -1.46 9.54 -9.49
C PRO A 44 -1.34 8.07 -9.93
N PHE A 45 -1.79 7.13 -9.08
CA PHE A 45 -1.70 5.70 -9.35
C PHE A 45 -2.58 5.31 -10.54
N ASN A 46 -1.97 4.78 -11.61
CA ASN A 46 -2.66 4.18 -12.73
C ASN A 46 -2.38 2.66 -12.76
N PRO A 47 -3.34 1.80 -12.39
CA PRO A 47 -3.13 0.35 -12.40
C PRO A 47 -2.88 -0.23 -13.80
N ALA A 48 -3.34 0.45 -14.86
CA ALA A 48 -3.09 0.03 -16.24
C ALA A 48 -1.67 0.37 -16.72
N ASN A 49 -1.00 1.31 -16.04
CA ASN A 49 0.37 1.72 -16.37
C ASN A 49 1.12 2.18 -15.11
N ILE A 50 1.70 1.21 -14.40
CA ILE A 50 2.41 1.46 -13.15
C ILE A 50 3.82 1.96 -13.47
N VAL A 51 4.11 3.23 -13.13
CA VAL A 51 5.44 3.83 -13.27
C VAL A 51 6.17 3.78 -11.94
N TYR A 52 7.20 2.93 -11.84
CA TYR A 52 8.02 2.80 -10.64
C TYR A 52 9.10 3.89 -10.61
N LEU A 53 9.18 4.62 -9.50
CA LEU A 53 10.29 5.52 -9.17
C LEU A 53 11.40 4.76 -8.45
N GLN A 54 11.02 3.75 -7.65
CA GLN A 54 11.95 2.90 -6.91
C GLN A 54 11.27 1.56 -6.63
N LYS A 55 12.02 0.46 -6.70
CA LYS A 55 11.50 -0.89 -6.49
C LYS A 55 12.39 -1.67 -5.53
N GLY A 56 11.81 -2.54 -4.72
CA GLY A 56 12.53 -3.45 -3.83
C GLY A 56 13.29 -2.73 -2.71
N VAL A 57 12.82 -1.56 -2.26
CA VAL A 57 13.51 -0.82 -1.20
C VAL A 57 13.32 -1.55 0.12
N THR A 58 14.42 -1.90 0.79
CA THR A 58 14.36 -2.49 2.13
C THR A 58 13.85 -1.47 3.14
N TRP A 59 13.25 -1.96 4.24
CA TRP A 59 12.69 -1.10 5.28
C TRP A 59 13.70 -0.09 5.85
N GLU A 60 14.92 -0.54 6.14
CA GLU A 60 15.98 0.32 6.69
C GLU A 60 16.35 1.45 5.71
N LYS A 61 16.56 1.13 4.44
CA LYS A 61 16.89 2.11 3.41
C LYS A 61 15.75 3.09 3.17
N PHE A 62 14.50 2.62 3.27
CA PHE A 62 13.32 3.47 3.16
C PHE A 62 13.25 4.48 4.31
N LYS A 63 13.46 4.05 5.56
CA LYS A 63 13.48 4.94 6.73
C LYS A 63 14.54 6.03 6.56
N THR A 64 15.77 5.67 6.19
CA THR A 64 16.83 6.67 5.96
C THR A 64 16.37 7.70 4.93
N ASN A 65 15.86 7.28 3.78
CA ASN A 65 15.48 8.21 2.70
C ASN A 65 14.29 9.12 3.03
N VAL A 66 13.33 8.66 3.85
CA VAL A 66 12.15 9.47 4.23
C VAL A 66 12.47 10.46 5.34
N PHE A 67 13.36 10.09 6.25
CA PHE A 67 13.72 10.91 7.41
C PHE A 67 15.03 11.71 7.24
N SER A 68 15.73 11.53 6.12
CA SER A 68 16.83 12.42 5.71
C SER A 68 16.21 13.65 5.07
N ASN A 69 16.04 14.71 5.86
CA ASN A 69 15.63 16.04 5.40
C ASN A 69 16.87 16.86 5.05
#